data_AF-A0A975DGP8-F1
#
_entry.id   AF-A0A975DGP8-F1
#
_cell.length_a   1.000
_cell.length_b   1.000
_cell.length_c   1.000
_cell.angle_alpha   90.00
_cell.angle_beta   90.00
_cell.angle_gamma   90.00
#
_symmetry.space_group_name_H-M   'P 1'
#
loop_
_entity.id
_entity.type
_entity.pdbx_description
1 polymer ?
#
loop_
_entity_poly.entity_id
_entity_poly.type
_entity_poly.pdbx_seq_one_letter_code
_entity_poly.pdbx_strand_id
1 'polypeptide(L)'
;MNGTVISGDIINSQKLSKDKLTEIINQLNEWFEFLAQSAQYQYYFFRGDGFQLYTPTSTSVFEVAIALRLIVRACGSDVRLSIAESP
;
A
#
# COMPACT_ATOMS: atom_id res chain seq x y z
N MET A 1 -15.48 -14.59 -1.68
CA MET A 1 -14.59 -14.13 -2.75
C MET A 1 -13.20 -14.41 -2.23
N ASN A 2 -12.55 -15.42 -2.79
CA ASN A 2 -11.23 -15.82 -2.33
C ASN A 2 -10.23 -14.77 -2.84
N GLY A 3 -9.40 -14.24 -1.95
CA GLY A 3 -8.46 -13.19 -2.30
C GLY A 3 -7.63 -12.76 -1.10
N THR A 4 -6.57 -12.02 -1.37
CA THR A 4 -5.62 -11.54 -0.35
C THR A 4 -5.73 -10.04 -0.20
N VAL A 5 -5.70 -9.57 1.05
CA VAL A 5 -5.67 -8.15 1.42
C VAL A 5 -4.32 -7.84 2.04
N ILE A 6 -3.68 -6.80 1.53
CA ILE A 6 -2.55 -6.12 2.16
C ILE A 6 -3.09 -4.85 2.80
N SER A 7 -2.93 -4.70 4.12
CA SER A 7 -3.18 -3.44 4.82
C SER A 7 -1.85 -2.81 5.24
N GLY A 8 -1.78 -1.48 5.25
CA GLY A 8 -0.57 -0.77 5.61
C GLY A 8 -0.82 0.54 6.35
N ASP A 9 0.14 0.91 7.22
CA ASP A 9 0.21 2.19 7.91
C ASP A 9 1.64 2.76 7.88
N ILE A 10 1.77 4.06 7.62
CA ILE A 10 3.08 4.73 7.53
C ILE A 10 3.62 4.95 8.94
N ILE A 11 4.80 4.40 9.22
CA ILE A 11 5.41 4.46 10.55
C ILE A 11 5.74 5.93 10.88
N ASN A 12 5.31 6.37 12.07
CA ASN A 12 5.53 7.73 12.57
C ASN A 12 4.98 8.84 11.66
N SER A 13 3.95 8.58 10.85
CA SER A 13 3.34 9.56 9.94
C SER A 13 2.94 10.88 10.60
N GLN A 14 2.52 10.86 11.87
CA GLN A 14 2.18 12.05 12.66
C GLN A 14 3.34 13.02 12.87
N LYS A 15 4.59 12.56 12.70
CA LYS A 15 5.80 13.39 12.80
C LYS A 15 6.25 13.93 11.44
N LEU A 16 5.65 13.47 10.34
CA LEU A 16 5.96 13.97 9.00
C LEU A 16 5.32 15.33 8.78
N SER A 17 5.98 16.17 7.97
CA SER A 17 5.32 17.35 7.44
C SER A 17 4.16 16.93 6.52
N LYS A 18 3.15 17.80 6.40
CA LYS A 18 2.01 17.55 5.49
C LYS A 18 2.47 17.31 4.06
N ASP A 19 3.45 18.08 3.59
CA ASP A 19 4.00 17.96 2.24
C ASP A 19 4.67 16.59 2.04
N LYS A 20 5.43 16.13 3.04
CA LYS A 20 6.12 14.84 2.96
C LYS A 20 5.14 13.66 2.99
N LEU A 21 4.13 13.74 3.83
CA LEU A 21 3.05 12.74 3.85
C LEU A 21 2.30 12.72 2.52
N THR A 22 2.02 13.89 1.95
CA THR A 22 1.34 14.02 0.64
C THR A 22 2.18 13.44 -0.49
N GLU A 23 3.48 13.70 -0.51
CA GLU A 23 4.43 13.10 -1.46
C GLU A 23 4.37 11.57 -1.42
N ILE A 24 4.44 10.98 -0.22
CA ILE A 24 4.39 9.51 -0.05
C ILE A 24 3.04 8.95 -0.53
N ILE A 25 1.93 9.59 -0.14
CA ILE A 25 0.59 9.15 -0.55
C ILE A 25 0.44 9.23 -2.08
N ASN A 26 0.94 10.29 -2.72
CA ASN A 26 0.88 10.42 -4.18
C ASN A 26 1.69 9.32 -4.87
N GLN A 27 2.90 9.03 -4.40
CA GLN A 27 3.73 7.94 -4.95
C GLN A 27 3.06 6.57 -4.79
N LEU A 28 2.45 6.31 -3.64
CA LEU A 28 1.68 5.09 -3.43
C LEU A 28 0.43 5.03 -4.33
N ASN A 29 -0.27 6.14 -4.50
CA ASN A 29 -1.47 6.20 -5.33
C ASN A 29 -1.14 5.97 -6.82
N GLU A 30 -0.10 6.60 -7.36
CA GLU A 30 0.37 6.35 -8.73
C GLU A 30 0.68 4.86 -8.96
N TRP A 31 1.34 4.23 -7.99
CA TRP A 31 1.67 2.82 -8.08
C TRP A 31 0.44 1.90 -7.94
N PHE A 32 -0.50 2.24 -7.06
CA PHE A 32 -1.77 1.52 -6.96
C PHE A 32 -2.64 1.64 -8.21
N GLU A 33 -2.67 2.81 -8.84
CA GLU A 33 -3.35 3.02 -10.11
C GLU A 33 -2.74 2.14 -11.20
N PHE A 34 -1.40 2.03 -11.25
CA PHE A 34 -0.71 1.11 -12.15
C PHE A 34 -1.11 -0.36 -11.90
N LEU A 35 -1.13 -0.80 -10.63
CA LEU A 35 -1.55 -2.17 -10.30
C LEU A 35 -3.01 -2.43 -10.69
N ALA A 36 -3.90 -1.47 -10.43
CA ALA A 36 -5.33 -1.56 -10.76
C ALA A 36 -5.57 -1.71 -12.27
N GLN A 37 -4.69 -1.17 -13.12
CA GLN A 37 -4.77 -1.36 -14.59
C GLN A 37 -4.43 -2.79 -15.02
N SER A 38 -3.60 -3.51 -14.26
CA SER A 38 -3.02 -4.81 -14.64
C SER A 38 -3.89 -6.05 -14.33
N ALA A 39 -5.14 -5.84 -13.88
CA ALA A 39 -6.19 -6.81 -13.52
C ALA A 39 -6.50 -6.90 -12.01
N GLN A 40 -7.80 -6.76 -11.68
CA GLN A 40 -8.53 -7.05 -10.43
C GLN A 40 -7.96 -6.58 -9.08
N TYR A 41 -6.84 -5.84 -9.05
CA TYR A 41 -6.44 -5.12 -7.84
C TYR A 41 -7.48 -4.04 -7.52
N GLN A 42 -7.83 -3.94 -6.24
CA GLN A 42 -8.66 -2.85 -5.72
C GLN A 42 -7.93 -2.24 -4.54
N TYR A 43 -7.96 -0.92 -4.40
CA TYR A 43 -7.31 -0.26 -3.28
C TYR A 43 -8.18 0.82 -2.67
N TYR A 44 -7.89 1.13 -1.42
CA TYR A 44 -8.57 2.18 -0.66
C TYR A 44 -7.60 2.85 0.30
N PHE A 45 -7.59 4.17 0.32
CA PHE A 45 -6.93 4.96 1.38
C PHE A 45 -7.94 5.33 2.46
N PHE A 46 -7.59 5.05 3.71
CA PHE A 46 -8.35 5.54 4.86
C PHE A 46 -7.94 6.97 5.20
N ARG A 47 -8.69 7.62 6.09
CA ARG A 47 -8.28 8.94 6.61
C ARG A 47 -6.91 8.83 7.29
N GLY A 48 -5.98 9.71 6.90
CA GLY A 48 -4.63 9.72 7.42
C GLY A 48 -3.66 9.03 6.47
N ASP A 49 -3.02 7.98 6.94
CA ASP A 49 -1.89 7.28 6.32
C ASP A 49 -2.13 5.77 6.15
N GLY A 50 -3.30 5.29 6.54
CA GLY A 50 -3.70 3.90 6.40
C GLY A 50 -4.20 3.60 5.00
N PHE A 51 -3.89 2.42 4.47
CA PHE A 51 -4.41 1.95 3.19
C PHE A 51 -4.66 0.44 3.18
N GLN A 52 -5.43 0.01 2.19
CA GLN A 52 -5.68 -1.40 1.84
C GLN A 52 -5.53 -1.62 0.34
N LEU A 53 -4.95 -2.76 -0.02
CA LEU A 53 -4.85 -3.27 -1.38
C LEU A 53 -5.35 -4.71 -1.39
N TYR A 54 -6.39 -4.98 -2.16
CA TYR A 54 -6.94 -6.30 -2.42
C TYR A 54 -6.41 -6.85 -3.75
N THR A 55 -6.10 -8.13 -3.77
CA THR A 55 -5.80 -8.90 -4.97
C THR A 55 -6.52 -10.26 -4.93
N PRO A 56 -7.15 -10.70 -6.03
CA PRO A 56 -7.71 -12.06 -6.10
C PRO A 56 -6.63 -13.13 -6.33
N THR A 57 -5.41 -12.74 -6.69
CA THR A 57 -4.30 -13.65 -6.99
C THR A 57 -3.24 -13.57 -5.89
N SER A 58 -3.02 -14.67 -5.18
CA SER A 58 -2.07 -14.74 -4.05
C SER A 58 -0.60 -14.88 -4.47
N THR A 59 -0.33 -15.29 -5.72
CA THR A 59 1.01 -15.67 -6.20
C THR A 59 2.06 -14.55 -6.11
N SER A 60 1.66 -13.28 -6.17
CA SER A 60 2.56 -12.11 -6.14
C SER A 60 2.41 -11.24 -4.90
N VAL A 61 1.66 -11.66 -3.88
CA VAL A 61 1.31 -10.78 -2.74
C VAL A 61 2.54 -10.30 -1.97
N PHE A 62 3.54 -11.17 -1.76
CA PHE A 62 4.77 -10.79 -1.07
C PHE A 62 5.64 -9.85 -1.89
N GLU A 63 5.69 -10.02 -3.21
CA GLU A 63 6.41 -9.12 -4.12
C GLU A 63 5.79 -7.71 -4.07
N VAL A 64 4.45 -7.64 -4.11
CA VAL A 64 3.69 -6.40 -3.95
C VAL A 64 3.96 -5.77 -2.58
N ALA A 65 3.95 -6.55 -1.50
CA ALA A 65 4.24 -6.04 -0.15
C ALA A 65 5.68 -5.54 -0.01
N ILE A 66 6.66 -6.20 -0.63
CA ILE A 66 8.05 -5.75 -0.65
C ILE A 66 8.17 -4.44 -1.44
N ALA A 67 7.59 -4.37 -2.63
CA ALA A 67 7.60 -3.16 -3.47
C ALA A 67 6.97 -1.96 -2.74
N LEU A 68 5.83 -2.16 -2.06
CA LEU A 68 5.20 -1.17 -1.19
C LEU A 68 6.18 -0.58 -0.18
N ARG A 69 6.87 -1.47 0.55
CA ARG A 69 7.83 -1.03 1.56
C ARG A 69 8.99 -0.28 0.92
N LEU A 70 9.50 -0.75 -0.21
CA LEU A 70 10.60 -0.10 -0.92
C LEU A 70 10.23 1.31 -1.41
N ILE A 71 9.02 1.52 -1.92
CA ILE A 71 8.52 2.85 -2.33
C ILE A 71 8.54 3.82 -1.14
N VAL A 72 7.95 3.41 -0.01
CA VAL A 72 7.90 4.27 1.20
C VAL A 72 9.31 4.52 1.77
N ARG A 73 10.20 3.51 1.71
CA ARG A 73 11.61 3.63 2.09
C ARG A 73 12.39 4.60 1.20
N ALA A 74 12.13 4.60 -0.11
CA ALA A 74 12.75 5.54 -1.04
C ALA A 74 12.33 6.99 -0.75
N CYS A 75 11.11 7.20 -0.26
CA CYS A 75 10.65 8.49 0.23
C CYS A 75 11.22 8.87 1.62
N GLY A 76 12.08 8.05 2.24
CA GLY A 76 12.70 8.35 3.53
C GLY A 76 11.80 8.08 4.75
N SER A 77 10.75 7.29 4.59
CA SER A 77 9.90 6.81 5.70
C SER A 77 9.92 5.27 5.75
N ASP A 78 9.07 4.64 6.56
CA ASP A 78 8.84 3.19 6.53
C ASP A 78 7.34 2.91 6.69
N VAL A 79 6.91 1.70 6.34
CA VAL A 79 5.51 1.28 6.40
C VAL A 79 5.44 -0.08 7.09
N ARG A 80 4.46 -0.22 7.99
CA ARG A 80 4.10 -1.52 8.55
C ARG A 80 3.00 -2.11 7.69
N LEU A 81 3.18 -3.36 7.27
CA LEU A 81 2.24 -4.08 6.42
C LEU A 81 1.71 -5.32 7.14
N SER A 82 0.45 -5.65 6.91
CA SER A 82 -0.17 -6.92 7.29
C SER A 82 -0.81 -7.57 6.06
N ILE A 83 -0.74 -8.90 5.98
CA ILE A 83 -1.31 -9.68 4.87
C ILE A 83 -2.33 -10.65 5.46
N ALA A 84 -3.53 -10.67 4.90
CA ALA A 84 -4.59 -11.58 5.29
C ALA A 84 -5.26 -12.19 4.05
N GLU A 85 -5.55 -13.49 4.10
CA GLU A 85 -6.26 -14.21 3.05
C GLU A 85 -7.72 -14.39 3.45
N SER A 86 -8.64 -14.02 2.58
CA SER A 86 -10.07 -14.29 2.74
C SER A 86 -10.41 -15.64 2.11
N PRO A 87 -11.10 -16.53 2.85
CA PRO A 87 -11.61 -17.79 2.31
C PRO A 87 -12.75 -17.60 1.29
#